data_AF-A0A6S7BNE8-F1
#
_entry.id   AF-A0A6S7BNE8-F1
#
_cell.length_a   1.000
_cell.length_b   1.000
_cell.length_c   1.000
_cell.angle_alpha   90.00
_cell.angle_beta   90.00
_cell.angle_gamma   90.00
#
_symmetry.space_group_name_H-M   'P 1'
#
loop_
_entity.id
_entity.type
_entity.pdbx_description
1 polymer ?
#
loop_
_entity_poly.entity_id
_entity_poly.type
_entity_poly.pdbx_seq_one_letter_code
_entity_poly.pdbx_strand_id
1 'polypeptide(L)' 'MSHFRVTLKKALTELVKEDFLVSWRIDENDLVHVVRVGAQRALRSIPAA' A
#
# COMPACT_ATOMS: atom_id res chain seq x y z
N MET A 1 -16.01 -15.16 -0.73
CA MET A 1 -14.74 -14.44 -0.98
C MET A 1 -13.61 -15.44 -1.05
N SER A 2 -12.69 -15.32 -2.01
CA SER A 2 -11.53 -16.22 -2.11
C SER A 2 -10.64 -16.12 -0.87
N HIS A 3 -10.20 -17.26 -0.31
CA HIS A 3 -9.24 -17.32 0.80
C HIS A 3 -7.97 -16.51 0.50
N PHE A 4 -7.54 -16.49 -0.76
CA PHE A 4 -6.38 -15.70 -1.21
C PHE A 4 -6.56 -14.20 -0.94
N ARG A 5 -7.72 -13.63 -1.31
CA ARG A 5 -8.02 -12.21 -1.10
C ARG A 5 -8.02 -11.86 0.39
N VAL A 6 -8.54 -12.73 1.25
CA VAL A 6 -8.56 -12.51 2.71
C VAL A 6 -7.14 -12.54 3.28
N THR A 7 -6.34 -13.54 2.92
CA THR A 7 -4.94 -13.67 3.35
C THR A 7 -4.09 -12.49 2.87
N LEU A 8 -4.28 -12.06 1.62
CA LEU A 8 -3.57 -10.91 1.05
C LEU A 8 -3.87 -9.62 1.79
N LYS A 9 -5.15 -9.33 2.07
CA LYS A 9 -5.56 -8.15 2.85
C LYS A 9 -4.93 -8.16 4.25
N LYS A 10 -4.87 -9.33 4.89
CA LYS A 10 -4.23 -9.48 6.21
C LYS A 10 -2.73 -9.17 6.13
N ALA A 11 -2.01 -9.76 5.18
CA ALA A 11 -0.58 -9.53 4.99
C ALA A 11 -0.26 -8.05 4.71
N LEU A 12 -1.03 -7.39 3.83
CA LEU A 12 -0.85 -5.97 3.54
C LEU A 12 -1.15 -5.07 4.75
N THR A 13 -2.10 -5.47 5.60
CA THR A 13 -2.40 -4.75 6.84
C THR A 13 -1.26 -4.88 7.86
N GLU A 14 -0.66 -6.06 8.00
CA GLU A 14 0.52 -6.23 8.86
C GLU A 14 1.72 -5.40 8.36
N LEU A 15 1.93 -5.33 7.04
CA LEU A 15 2.98 -4.47 6.47
C LEU A 15 2.78 -2.98 6.73
N VAL A 16 1.54 -2.53 6.93
CA VAL A 16 1.27 -1.14 7.37
C VAL A 16 1.59 -0.95 8.85
N LYS A 17 1.28 -1.94 9.70
CA LYS A 17 1.59 -1.88 11.13
C LYS A 17 3.10 -1.89 11.42
N GLU A 18 3.85 -2.62 10.61
CA GLU A 18 5.31 -2.74 10.70
C GLU A 18 6.05 -1.58 9.98
N ASP A 19 5.35 -0.50 9.60
CA ASP A 19 5.91 0.68 8.93
C ASP A 19 6.66 0.38 7.62
N PHE A 20 6.38 -0.75 6.95
CA PHE A 20 6.88 -1.02 5.60
C PHE A 20 6.04 -0.29 4.53
N LEU A 21 4.74 -0.18 4.78
CA LEU A 21 3.77 0.49 3.92
C LEU A 21 3.06 1.62 4.68
N VAL A 22 2.72 2.69 3.97
CA VAL A 22 1.85 3.77 4.48
C VAL A 22 0.39 3.37 4.31
N SER A 23 0.07 2.82 3.13
CA SER A 23 -1.29 2.40 2.79
C SER A 23 -1.29 1.43 1.61
N TRP A 24 -2.40 0.73 1.43
CA TRP A 24 -2.66 -0.15 0.30
C TRP A 24 -4.14 -0.10 -0.09
N ARG A 25 -4.44 -0.42 -1.36
CA ARG A 25 -5.80 -0.64 -1.84
C ARG A 25 -5.82 -1.69 -2.95
N ILE A 26 -6.95 -2.34 -3.13
CA ILE A 26 -7.23 -3.22 -4.28
C ILE A 26 -8.31 -2.52 -5.09
N ASP A 27 -8.08 -2.31 -6.39
CA ASP A 27 -9.06 -1.68 -7.27
C ASP A 27 -10.07 -2.70 -7.84
N GLU A 28 -10.96 -2.20 -8.70
CA GLU A 28 -12.02 -3.00 -9.33
C GLU A 28 -11.47 -4.07 -10.29
N ASN A 29 -10.22 -3.93 -10.75
CA ASN A 29 -9.53 -4.87 -11.63
C ASN A 29 -8.63 -5.85 -10.87
N ASP A 30 -8.79 -5.96 -9.54
CA ASP A 30 -7.96 -6.80 -8.69
C ASP A 30 -6.47 -6.40 -8.63
N LEU A 31 -6.12 -5.17 -9.05
CA LEU A 31 -4.76 -4.68 -8.95
C LEU A 31 -4.48 -4.15 -7.54
N VAL A 32 -3.32 -4.53 -7.00
CA VAL A 32 -2.86 -4.11 -5.68
C VAL A 32 -1.98 -2.88 -5.81
N HIS A 33 -2.45 -1.77 -5.26
CA HIS A 33 -1.71 -0.50 -5.19
C HIS A 33 -1.16 -0.34 -3.78
N VAL A 34 0.14 -0.05 -3.64
CA VAL A 34 0.81 0.15 -2.35
C VAL A 34 1.57 1.46 -2.32
N VAL A 35 1.52 2.16 -1.18
CA VAL A 35 2.34 3.34 -0.92
C VAL A 35 3.44 2.95 0.06
N ARG A 36 4.70 3.00 -0.38
CA ARG A 36 5.86 2.72 0.47
C ARG A 36 6.26 3.95 1.28
N VAL A 37 6.74 3.75 2.51
CA VAL A 37 7.17 4.83 3.41
C VAL A 37 8.19 5.78 2.77
N GLY A 38 9.14 5.25 1.99
CA GLY A 38 10.12 6.08 1.26
C GLY A 38 9.54 6.90 0.09
N ALA A 39 8.45 6.44 -0.53
CA ALA A 39 7.83 7.13 -1.67
C ALA A 39 7.07 8.40 -1.24
N GLN A 40 6.50 8.40 -0.03
CA GLN A 40 5.82 9.58 0.53
C GLN A 40 6.80 10.73 0.80
N ARG A 41 8.06 10.40 1.11
CA ARG A 41 9.15 11.38 1.30
C ARG A 41 9.59 12.00 -0.04
N ALA A 42 9.66 11.19 -1.10
CA ALA A 42 10.00 11.65 -2.45
C ALA A 42 8.92 12.55 -3.07
N LEU A 43 7.64 12.31 -2.80
CA LEU A 43 6.54 13.15 -3.29
C LEU A 43 6.48 14.53 -2.61
N ARG A 44 6.89 14.62 -1.33
CA ARG A 44 6.96 15.90 -0.60
C ARG A 44 8.19 16.75 -0.95
N SER A 45 9.21 16.16 -1.58
CA SER A 45 10.44 16.87 -1.95
C SER A 45 10.44 17.43 -3.38
N ILE A 46 9.34 17.29 -4.13
CA ILE A 46 9.20 17.93 -5.45
C ILE A 46 8.81 19.40 -5.20
N PRO A 47 9.68 20.39 -5.50
CA PRO A 47 9.30 21.78 -5.44
C PRO A 47 8.24 22.04 -6.52
N ALA A 48 7.15 22.72 -6.16
CA ALA A 48 6.22 23.26 -7.14
C ALA A 48 6.99 24.26 -8.02
N ALA A 49 7.04 23.99 -9.32
CA ALA A 49 7.62 24.88 -10.33
C ALA A 49 6.72 26.10 -10.58
#